data_AF-A0A9W4R5U5-F1
#
_entry.id   AF-A0A9W4R5U5-F1
#
_cell.length_a   1.000
_cell.length_b   1.000
_cell.length_c   1.000
_cell.angle_alpha   90.00
_cell.angle_beta   90.00
_cell.angle_gamma   90.00
#
_symmetry.space_group_name_H-M   'P 1'
#
loop_
_entity.id
_entity.type
_entity.pdbx_description
1 polymer ?
#
loop_
_entity_poly.entity_id
_entity_poly.type
_entity_poly.pdbx_seq_one_letter_code
_entity_poly.pdbx_strand_id
1 'polypeptide(L)' 'MPNPIKTTDSCDARITLAPPRDLADFYLRWPEFRIVASEIAERETLSRTEREVMTWLLRLADRVGPRDLA' A
#
# COMPACT_ATOMS: atom_id res chain seq x y z
N MET A 1 17.11 22.42 37.07
CA MET A 1 17.07 22.46 35.59
C MET A 1 16.60 21.11 35.10
N PRO A 2 15.38 20.97 34.54
CA PRO A 2 14.92 19.69 34.03
C PRO A 2 15.24 19.55 32.54
N ASN A 3 15.76 18.37 32.17
CA ASN A 3 16.04 17.95 30.80
C ASN A 3 14.77 18.00 29.92
N PRO A 4 14.89 18.35 28.62
CA PRO A 4 13.77 18.15 27.70
C PRO A 4 13.62 16.64 27.43
N ILE A 5 12.47 16.12 27.80
CA ILE A 5 11.96 14.82 27.37
C ILE A 5 11.93 14.88 25.84
N LYS A 6 12.69 13.98 25.21
CA LYS A 6 12.68 13.77 23.77
C LYS A 6 11.30 13.25 23.41
N THR A 7 10.41 14.15 23.00
CA THR A 7 9.10 13.82 22.44
C THR A 7 9.34 12.84 21.29
N THR A 8 8.97 11.59 21.53
CA THR A 8 8.77 10.59 20.50
C THR A 8 7.61 11.05 19.63
N ASP A 9 7.91 11.86 18.63
CA ASP A 9 7.00 12.10 17.51
C ASP A 9 7.24 11.00 16.48
N SER A 10 6.70 9.83 16.80
CA SER A 10 6.46 8.76 15.85
C SER A 10 5.13 9.09 15.19
N CYS A 11 5.16 9.91 14.12
CA CYS A 11 3.96 10.23 13.35
C CYS A 11 4.29 10.14 11.86
N ASP A 12 3.61 9.19 11.21
CA ASP A 12 3.46 9.01 9.77
C ASP A 12 4.75 8.83 8.95
N ALA A 13 5.31 7.62 9.02
CA ALA A 13 6.04 7.08 7.87
C ALA A 13 5.04 6.82 6.74
N ARG A 14 4.54 7.88 6.07
CA ARG A 14 3.80 7.73 4.82
C ARG A 14 4.74 7.03 3.86
N ILE A 15 4.48 5.75 3.59
CA ILE A 15 5.27 4.98 2.65
C ILE A 15 5.22 5.73 1.32
N THR A 16 6.31 6.41 0.97
CA THR A 16 6.41 7.15 -0.28
C THR A 16 6.86 6.14 -1.33
N LEU A 17 5.89 5.50 -1.96
CA LEU A 17 6.14 4.51 -3.00
C LEU A 17 6.59 5.21 -4.28
N ALA A 18 7.89 5.08 -4.61
CA ALA A 18 8.34 5.44 -5.94
C ALA A 18 7.63 4.55 -6.98
N PRO A 19 7.24 5.10 -8.15
CA PRO A 19 6.58 4.32 -9.19
C PRO A 19 7.47 3.13 -9.59
N PRO A 20 6.89 1.94 -9.80
CA PRO A 20 7.65 0.77 -10.23
C PRO A 20 8.20 1.01 -11.64
N ARG A 21 9.38 0.46 -11.94
CA ARG A 21 10.01 0.60 -13.26
C ARG A 21 9.34 -0.27 -14.33
N ASP A 22 8.90 -1.45 -13.93
CA ASP A 22 8.24 -2.44 -14.78
C ASP A 22 7.31 -3.34 -13.95
N LEU A 23 6.66 -4.30 -14.61
CA LEU A 23 5.73 -5.22 -13.96
C LEU A 23 6.44 -6.16 -12.95
N ALA A 24 7.68 -6.55 -13.22
CA ALA A 24 8.44 -7.42 -12.33
C ALA A 24 8.85 -6.65 -11.05
N ASP A 25 9.28 -5.39 -11.18
CA ASP A 25 9.56 -4.49 -10.07
C ASP A 25 8.29 -4.22 -9.24
N PHE A 26 7.14 -4.03 -9.89
CA PHE A 26 5.86 -3.91 -9.19
C PHE A 26 5.50 -5.18 -8.41
N TYR A 27 5.68 -6.36 -9.00
CA TYR A 27 5.41 -7.64 -8.34
C TYR A 27 6.32 -7.86 -7.12
N LEU A 28 7.63 -7.61 -7.26
CA LEU A 28 8.59 -7.72 -6.16
C LEU A 28 8.26 -6.77 -5.00
N ARG A 29 7.78 -5.57 -5.33
CA ARG A 29 7.42 -4.54 -4.36
C ARG A 29 5.95 -4.58 -3.95
N TRP A 30 5.16 -5.53 -4.47
CA TRP A 30 3.73 -5.63 -4.19
C TRP A 30 3.41 -5.61 -2.69
N PRO A 31 4.17 -6.27 -1.78
CA PRO A 31 3.93 -6.16 -0.35
C PRO A 31 3.87 -4.73 0.19
N GLU A 32 4.67 -3.81 -0.36
CA GLU A 32 4.67 -2.38 0.01
C GLU A 32 3.46 -1.64 -0.60
N PHE A 33 3.19 -1.87 -1.88
CA PHE A 33 2.03 -1.29 -2.58
C PHE A 33 0.70 -1.78 -2.00
N ARG A 34 0.65 -3.02 -1.51
CA ARG A 34 -0.53 -3.65 -0.93
C ARG A 34 -0.99 -2.93 0.33
N ILE A 35 -0.06 -2.44 1.15
CA ILE A 35 -0.37 -1.68 2.38
C ILE A 35 -1.17 -0.42 1.99
N VAL A 36 -0.61 0.40 1.10
CA VAL A 36 -1.24 1.64 0.64
C VAL A 36 -2.55 1.36 -0.10
N ALA A 37 -2.61 0.33 -0.95
CA ALA A 37 -3.83 -0.06 -1.64
C ALA A 37 -4.94 -0.51 -0.67
N SER A 38 -4.57 -1.18 0.42
CA SER A 38 -5.52 -1.59 1.47
C SER A 38 -6.05 -0.37 2.24
N GLU A 39 -5.18 0.57 2.61
CA GLU A 39 -5.58 1.84 3.22
C GLU A 39 -6.56 2.60 2.33
N ILE A 40 -6.30 2.66 1.02
CA ILE A 40 -7.21 3.28 0.05
C ILE A 40 -8.57 2.57 0.06
N ALA A 41 -8.59 1.24 0.02
CA ALA A 41 -9.83 0.45 0.05
C ALA A 41 -10.62 0.64 1.35
N GLU A 42 -9.96 1.03 2.45
CA GLU A 42 -10.61 1.27 3.73
C GLU A 42 -11.22 2.67 3.86
N ARG A 43 -10.77 3.65 3.08
CA ARG A 43 -11.25 5.05 3.13
C ARG A 43 -12.77 5.16 3.04
N GLU A 44 -13.37 5.84 4.01
CA GLU A 44 -14.82 6.10 4.07
C GLU A 44 -15.34 6.93 2.88
N THR A 45 -14.45 7.66 2.20
CA THR A 45 -14.78 8.46 1.01
C THR A 45 -15.12 7.61 -0.22
N LEU A 46 -14.75 6.33 -0.24
CA LEU A 46 -15.10 5.43 -1.34
C LEU A 46 -16.56 4.98 -1.20
N SER A 47 -17.29 5.10 -2.30
CA SER A 47 -18.58 4.43 -2.45
C SER A 47 -18.42 2.91 -2.31
N ARG A 48 -19.54 2.23 -2.03
CA ARG A 48 -19.56 0.78 -1.92
C ARG A 48 -18.98 0.09 -3.16
N THR A 49 -19.36 0.56 -4.35
CA THR A 49 -18.90 0.00 -5.62
C THR A 49 -17.39 0.19 -5.80
N GLU A 50 -16.86 1.39 -5.51
CA GLU A 50 -15.42 1.65 -5.62
C GLU A 50 -14.62 0.79 -4.66
N ARG A 51 -15.11 0.62 -3.42
CA ARG A 51 -14.50 -0.26 -2.42
C ARG A 51 -14.48 -1.72 -2.87
N GLU A 52 -15.58 -2.20 -3.45
CA GLU A 52 -15.67 -3.56 -3.99
C GLU A 52 -14.69 -3.76 -5.16
N VAL A 53 -14.62 -2.82 -6.10
CA VAL A 53 -13.65 -2.85 -7.20
C VAL A 53 -12.22 -2.86 -6.65
N MET A 54 -11.91 -2.02 -5.69
CA MET A 54 -10.56 -1.96 -5.10
C MET A 54 -10.21 -3.27 -4.38
N THR A 55 -11.16 -3.85 -3.65
CA THR A 55 -10.98 -5.16 -3.01
C THR A 55 -10.70 -6.26 -4.04
N TRP A 56 -11.39 -6.24 -5.19
CA TRP A 56 -11.13 -7.19 -6.28
C TRP A 56 -9.76 -7.01 -6.91
N LEU A 57 -9.30 -5.76 -7.10
CA LEU A 57 -7.97 -5.46 -7.62
C LEU A 57 -6.86 -5.92 -6.67
N LEU A 58 -7.03 -5.71 -5.35
CA LEU A 58 -6.12 -6.26 -4.33
C LEU A 58 -6.03 -7.79 -4.42
N ARG A 59 -7.18 -8.47 -4.53
CA ARG A 59 -7.22 -9.94 -4.68
C ARG A 59 -6.63 -10.43 -6.00
N LEU A 60 -6.78 -9.65 -7.07
CA LEU A 60 -6.19 -9.97 -8.36
C LEU A 60 -4.67 -9.88 -8.27
N ALA A 61 -4.14 -8.80 -7.72
CA ALA A 61 -2.70 -8.60 -7.52
C ALA A 61 -2.11 -9.65 -6.56
N ASP A 62 -2.82 -10.01 -5.49
CA ASP A 62 -2.44 -11.09 -4.57
C ASP A 62 -2.34 -12.47 -5.25
N ARG A 63 -2.95 -12.66 -6.43
CA ARG A 63 -2.95 -13.91 -7.20
C ARG A 63 -1.97 -13.93 -8.36
N VAL A 64 -1.44 -12.78 -8.78
CA VAL A 64 -0.39 -12.72 -9.80
C VAL A 64 0.80 -13.50 -9.25
N GLY A 65 1.25 -14.52 -9.96
CA GLY A 65 2.41 -15.32 -9.60
C GLY A 65 3.56 -15.13 -10.59
N PRO A 66 4.73 -15.74 -10.33
CA PRO A 66 5.89 -15.63 -11.23
C PRO A 66 5.62 -16.11 -12.66
N ARG A 67 4.60 -16.96 -12.86
CA ARG A 67 4.19 -17.47 -14.18
C ARG A 67 3.44 -16.45 -15.03
N ASP A 68 2.85 -15.43 -14.41
CA ASP A 68 2.10 -14.38 -15.09
C ASP A 68 3.01 -13.22 -15.54
N LEU A 69 4.28 -13.26 -15.16
CA LEU A 69 5.32 -12.27 -15.50
C LEU A 69 6.16 -12.69 -16.72
N ALA A 70 5.83 -13.83 -17.34
CA ALA A 70 6.63 -14.51 -18.37
C ALA A 70 6.37 -14.00 -19.79
#